data_AF-A0A9P7U3F9-F1
#
_entry.id   AF-A0A9P7U3F9-F1
#
_cell.length_a   1.000
_cell.length_b   1.000
_cell.length_c   1.000
_cell.angle_alpha   90.00
_cell.angle_beta   90.00
_cell.angle_gamma   90.00
#
_symmetry.space_group_name_H-M   'P 1'
#
loop_
_entity.id
_entity.type
_entity.pdbx_description
1 polymer ?
#
loop_
_entity_poly.entity_id
_entity_poly.type
_entity_poly.pdbx_seq_one_letter_code
_entity_poly.pdbx_strand_id
1 'polypeptide(L)'
;MANILSILIATLAVVSPVVQAGGCTPGLAYCGHTLKTYGYPGAQSLGSNTLYRCQSNGSLKNLSTCVSPSHCIDGGGGNDDFCIPSIYKT
;
A
#
# COMPACT_ATOMS: atom_id res chain seq x y z
N MET A 1 37.56 -18.45 -41.29
CA MET A 1 37.67 -17.64 -40.06
C MET A 1 36.26 -17.19 -39.70
N ALA A 2 35.64 -17.78 -38.68
CA ALA A 2 34.29 -17.42 -38.24
C ALA A 2 34.40 -16.49 -37.03
N ASN A 3 33.92 -15.26 -37.17
CA ASN A 3 33.78 -14.31 -36.07
C ASN A 3 32.64 -14.77 -35.17
N ILE A 4 32.94 -15.22 -33.96
CA ILE A 4 31.93 -15.50 -32.95
C ILE A 4 31.53 -14.15 -32.35
N LEU A 5 30.35 -13.68 -32.75
CA LEU A 5 29.70 -12.48 -32.25
C LEU A 5 29.49 -12.61 -30.73
N SER A 6 29.94 -11.60 -30.01
CA SER A 6 29.86 -11.46 -28.56
C SER A 6 28.41 -11.54 -28.07
N ILE A 7 28.09 -12.54 -27.25
CA ILE A 7 26.76 -12.68 -26.62
C ILE A 7 26.78 -11.83 -25.34
N LEU A 8 26.27 -10.61 -25.41
CA LEU A 8 26.04 -9.77 -24.25
C LEU A 8 24.86 -10.34 -23.45
N ILE A 9 25.17 -11.04 -22.37
CA ILE A 9 24.16 -11.51 -21.40
C ILE A 9 23.71 -10.29 -20.61
N ALA A 10 22.61 -9.67 -21.02
CA ALA A 10 21.91 -8.69 -20.22
C ALA A 10 21.25 -9.42 -19.04
N THR A 11 21.96 -9.50 -17.91
CA THR A 11 21.37 -9.89 -16.64
C THR A 11 20.40 -8.79 -16.23
N LEU A 12 19.14 -8.92 -16.67
CA LEU A 12 18.03 -8.22 -16.07
C LEU A 12 18.05 -8.59 -14.59
N ALA A 13 18.44 -7.64 -13.75
CA ALA A 13 18.19 -7.71 -12.33
C ALA A 13 16.68 -7.85 -12.19
N VAL A 14 16.21 -9.08 -12.00
CA VAL A 14 14.88 -9.36 -11.51
C VAL A 14 14.89 -8.80 -10.09
N VAL A 15 14.62 -7.51 -9.98
CA VAL A 15 14.09 -6.92 -8.76
C VAL A 15 12.72 -7.56 -8.61
N SER A 16 12.72 -8.78 -8.07
CA SER A 16 11.51 -9.42 -7.60
C SER A 16 10.85 -8.38 -6.71
N PRO A 17 9.65 -7.87 -7.05
CA PRO A 17 8.88 -7.14 -6.08
C PRO A 17 8.72 -8.13 -4.96
N VAL A 18 9.37 -7.87 -3.83
CA VAL A 18 9.18 -8.66 -2.63
C VAL A 18 7.71 -8.46 -2.33
N VAL A 19 6.88 -9.42 -2.74
CA VAL A 19 5.55 -9.59 -2.20
C VAL A 19 5.80 -9.89 -0.73
N GLN A 20 5.94 -8.83 0.05
CA GLN A 20 5.86 -8.90 1.50
C GLN A 20 4.46 -9.44 1.77
N ALA A 21 4.35 -10.75 1.95
CA ALA A 21 3.23 -11.34 2.64
C ALA A 21 3.14 -10.62 4.00
N GLY A 22 2.20 -9.69 4.13
CA GLY A 22 2.03 -8.79 5.28
C GLY A 22 2.41 -7.32 5.06
N GLY A 23 2.85 -6.91 3.87
CA GLY A 23 3.18 -5.51 3.55
C GLY A 23 2.01 -4.73 2.94
N CYS A 24 2.05 -3.40 3.06
CA CYS A 24 1.21 -2.50 2.26
C CYS A 24 1.86 -2.24 0.88
N THR A 25 1.08 -1.87 -0.13
CA THR A 25 1.64 -1.50 -1.44
C THR A 25 2.21 -0.08 -1.38
N PRO A 26 3.52 0.13 -1.66
CA PRO A 26 4.13 1.45 -1.65
C PRO A 26 3.38 2.46 -2.51
N GLY A 27 3.20 3.67 -1.99
CA GLY A 27 2.49 4.75 -2.67
C GLY A 27 0.99 4.81 -2.38
N LEU A 28 0.35 3.68 -2.04
CA LEU A 28 -1.07 3.64 -1.71
C LEU A 28 -1.34 4.11 -0.28
N ALA A 29 -2.50 4.73 -0.10
CA ALA A 29 -3.09 5.04 1.20
C ALA A 29 -4.04 3.93 1.64
N TYR A 30 -3.99 3.59 2.92
CA TYR A 30 -4.85 2.59 3.52
C TYR A 30 -5.47 3.14 4.80
N CYS A 31 -6.73 2.82 5.03
CA CYS A 31 -7.36 2.98 6.31
C CYS A 31 -6.75 2.02 7.34
N GLY A 32 -6.69 2.44 8.60
CA GLY A 32 -6.20 1.58 9.67
C GLY A 32 -6.98 0.28 9.80
N HIS A 33 -8.30 0.26 9.51
CA HIS A 33 -9.08 -0.98 9.51
C HIS A 33 -8.77 -1.89 8.31
N THR A 34 -8.49 -1.34 7.13
CA THR A 34 -8.01 -2.11 5.97
C THR A 34 -6.68 -2.79 6.28
N LEU A 35 -5.74 -2.05 6.87
CA LEU A 35 -4.44 -2.60 7.29
C LEU A 35 -4.57 -3.72 8.34
N LYS A 36 -5.53 -3.60 9.26
CA LYS A 36 -5.85 -4.67 10.23
C LYS A 36 -6.39 -5.91 9.51
N THR A 37 -7.27 -5.72 8.54
CA THR A 37 -7.89 -6.80 7.75
C THR A 37 -6.85 -7.52 6.89
N TYR A 38 -5.90 -6.78 6.31
CA TYR A 38 -4.80 -7.35 5.53
C TYR A 38 -3.65 -7.92 6.37
N GLY A 39 -3.72 -7.80 7.70
CA GLY A 39 -2.71 -8.37 8.60
C GLY A 39 -1.37 -7.64 8.59
N TYR A 40 -1.35 -6.32 8.33
CA TYR A 40 -0.12 -5.53 8.39
C TYR A 40 0.49 -5.59 9.82
N PRO A 41 1.80 -5.84 9.99
CA PRO A 41 2.45 -5.92 11.29
C PRO A 41 2.26 -4.67 12.14
N GLY A 42 1.67 -4.82 13.33
CA GLY A 42 1.39 -3.70 14.22
C GLY A 42 0.14 -2.90 13.86
N ALA A 43 -0.67 -3.34 12.89
CA ALA A 43 -1.91 -2.67 12.53
C ALA A 43 -2.91 -2.57 13.69
N GLN A 44 -2.80 -3.44 14.70
CA GLN A 44 -3.67 -3.46 15.88
C GLN A 44 -3.64 -2.13 16.66
N SER A 45 -2.50 -1.42 16.67
CA SER A 45 -2.35 -0.12 17.34
C SER A 45 -2.80 1.07 16.49
N LEU A 46 -3.15 0.86 15.22
CA LEU A 46 -3.57 1.92 14.32
C LEU A 46 -5.00 2.35 14.58
N GLY A 47 -5.27 3.64 14.36
CA GLY A 47 -6.62 4.19 14.39
C GLY A 47 -7.43 3.65 13.21
N SER A 48 -8.53 2.95 13.48
CA SER A 48 -9.35 2.33 12.42
C SER A 48 -9.88 3.33 11.40
N ASN A 49 -10.14 4.57 11.84
CA ASN A 49 -10.64 5.68 11.02
C ASN A 49 -9.54 6.65 10.57
N THR A 50 -8.29 6.22 10.56
CA THR A 50 -7.12 7.02 10.16
C THR A 50 -6.55 6.49 8.86
N LEU A 51 -6.16 7.41 7.98
CA LEU A 51 -5.55 7.13 6.68
C LEU A 51 -4.03 7.15 6.80
N TYR A 52 -3.39 6.12 6.27
CA TYR A 52 -1.95 5.90 6.33
C TYR A 52 -1.37 5.71 4.93
N ARG A 53 -0.33 6.47 4.56
CA ARG A 53 0.42 6.24 3.32
C ARG A 53 1.46 5.16 3.54
N CYS A 54 1.45 4.14 2.69
CA CYS A 54 2.54 3.19 2.60
C CYS A 54 3.76 3.82 1.91
N GLN A 55 4.89 3.87 2.61
CA GLN A 55 6.14 4.39 2.08
C GLN A 55 6.90 3.31 1.28
N SER A 56 7.90 3.72 0.50
CA SER A 56 8.75 2.82 -0.30
C SER A 56 9.52 1.79 0.54
N ASN A 57 9.74 2.05 1.83
CA ASN A 57 10.35 1.12 2.77
C ASN A 57 9.34 0.20 3.49
N GLY A 58 8.07 0.22 3.09
CA GLY A 58 6.99 -0.56 3.71
C GLY A 58 6.46 0.02 5.02
N SER A 59 7.00 1.13 5.52
CA SER A 59 6.48 1.79 6.73
C SER A 59 5.23 2.61 6.43
N LEU A 60 4.42 2.86 7.47
CA LEU A 60 3.22 3.68 7.37
C LEU A 60 3.47 5.10 7.86
N LYS A 61 3.12 6.08 7.03
CA LYS A 61 3.03 7.50 7.41
C LYS A 61 1.58 7.84 7.70
N ASN A 62 1.28 8.35 8.90
CA ASN A 62 -0.03 8.92 9.18
C ASN A 62 -0.29 10.13 8.27
N LEU A 63 -1.38 10.11 7.51
CA LEU A 63 -1.80 11.24 6.67
C LEU A 63 -2.84 12.10 7.40
N SER A 64 -3.96 11.50 7.77
CA SER A 64 -5.07 12.20 8.41
C SER A 64 -5.99 11.23 9.14
N THR A 65 -6.63 11.69 10.21
CA THR A 65 -7.75 10.98 10.82
C THR A 65 -9.04 11.48 10.18
N CYS A 66 -9.88 10.57 9.68
CA CYS A 66 -11.22 10.91 9.21
C CYS A 66 -12.03 11.35 10.44
N VAL A 67 -12.24 12.66 10.58
CA VAL A 67 -13.00 13.24 11.68
C VAL A 67 -14.49 13.12 11.42
N SER A 68 -15.25 12.78 12.47
CA SER A 68 -16.72 12.71 12.42
C SER A 68 -17.32 13.97 11.79
N PRO A 69 -18.29 13.84 10.86
CA PRO A 69 -19.01 12.63 10.49
C PRO A 69 -18.35 11.81 9.36
N SER A 70 -17.04 11.90 9.13
CA SER A 70 -16.38 11.18 8.04
C SER A 70 -15.95 9.76 8.42
N HIS A 71 -16.07 8.83 7.47
CA HIS A 71 -15.58 7.47 7.57
C HIS A 71 -14.45 7.24 6.59
N CYS A 72 -13.45 6.49 7.04
CA CYS A 72 -12.44 5.92 6.18
C CYS A 72 -13.05 4.74 5.43
N ILE A 73 -12.88 4.67 4.12
CA ILE A 73 -13.43 3.65 3.24
C ILE A 73 -12.31 2.99 2.45
N ASP A 74 -12.36 1.65 2.41
CA ASP A 74 -11.51 0.82 1.58
C ASP A 74 -11.81 1.08 0.09
N GLY A 75 -10.79 1.54 -0.66
CA GLY A 75 -10.88 1.78 -2.10
C GLY A 75 -10.78 0.51 -2.95
N GLY A 76 -10.52 -0.63 -2.32
CA GLY A 76 -10.29 -1.91 -2.96
C GLY A 76 -8.83 -2.14 -3.36
N GLY A 77 -8.52 -3.40 -3.72
CA GLY A 77 -7.16 -3.82 -4.07
C GLY A 77 -6.54 -2.97 -5.18
N GLY A 78 -5.40 -2.34 -4.88
CA GLY A 78 -4.65 -1.51 -5.84
C GLY A 78 -5.06 -0.03 -5.88
N ASN A 79 -6.06 0.39 -5.10
CA ASN A 79 -6.50 1.78 -5.03
C ASN A 79 -6.14 2.41 -3.67
N ASP A 80 -6.15 3.75 -3.62
CA ASP A 80 -6.07 4.50 -2.38
C ASP A 80 -7.40 4.39 -1.61
N ASP A 81 -7.31 4.17 -0.31
CA ASP A 81 -8.41 4.40 0.63
C ASP A 81 -8.64 5.90 0.83
N PHE A 82 -9.84 6.27 1.28
CA PHE A 82 -10.23 7.68 1.37
C PHE A 82 -11.25 7.97 2.48
N CYS A 83 -11.24 9.20 2.97
CA CYS A 83 -12.26 9.68 3.90
C CYS A 83 -13.47 10.22 3.12
N ILE A 84 -14.66 9.69 3.38
CA ILE A 84 -15.92 10.28 2.90
C ILE A 84 -16.78 10.79 4.05
N PRO A 85 -17.46 11.94 3.90
CA PRO A 85 -18.49 12.36 4.84
C PRO A 85 -19.67 11.36 4.87
N SER A 86 -20.22 11.06 6.05
CA SER A 86 -21.38 10.16 6.21
C SER A 86 -22.64 10.63 5.48
N ILE A 87 -22.71 11.91 5.10
CA ILE A 87 -23.84 12.48 4.36
C ILE A 87 -23.96 11.96 2.91
N TYR A 88 -22.95 11.25 2.41
CA TYR A 88 -22.95 10.66 1.06
C TYR A 88 -23.39 9.19 1.03
N LYS A 89 -23.84 8.60 2.16
CA LYS A 89 -24.51 7.30 2.17
C LYS A 89 -25.97 7.49 1.73
N THR A 90 -26.25 7.28 0.45
CA THR A 90 -27.62 7.11 -0.09
C THR A 90 -27.86 5.64 -0.38
#